data_AF-A0A370PCG3-F1
#
_entry.id   AF-A0A370PCG3-F1
#
_cell.length_a   1.000
_cell.length_b   1.000
_cell.length_c   1.000
_cell.angle_alpha   90.00
_cell.angle_beta   90.00
_cell.angle_gamma   90.00
#
_symmetry.space_group_name_H-M   'P 1'
#
loop_
_entity.id
_entity.type
_entity.pdbx_description
1 polymer ?
#
loop_
_entity_poly.entity_id
_entity_poly.type
_entity_poly.pdbx_seq_one_letter_code
_entity_poly.pdbx_strand_id
1 'polypeptide(L)'
;MPPLTHRPKSRPTASCLPCRARKVKCNRLQPCETCSARNIAHECKYAVPDEDRQAIAQAEIIAELRAEVNRLRQQMNEYEQEHEDFMDGGGRGEVDVDGLLEGDDDDGLGEGVGEGDELERVYQILKDGSWERVREVVGRIRRGEDVTGITV
;
A
#
# COMPACT_ATOMS: atom_id res chain seq x y z
N MET A 1 -14.18 -42.31 37.33
CA MET A 1 -14.96 -41.22 36.71
C MET A 1 -15.14 -41.54 35.24
N PRO A 2 -16.36 -41.50 34.67
CA PRO A 2 -16.54 -41.73 33.23
C PRO A 2 -16.11 -40.48 32.43
N PRO A 3 -15.60 -40.64 31.19
CA PRO A 3 -15.17 -39.49 30.38
C PRO A 3 -16.38 -38.73 29.87
N LEU A 4 -16.36 -37.40 30.03
CA LEU A 4 -17.36 -36.50 29.45
C LEU A 4 -17.21 -36.53 27.92
N THR A 5 -18.15 -37.18 27.24
CA THR A 5 -18.23 -37.16 25.78
C THR A 5 -18.37 -35.72 25.32
N HIS A 6 -17.32 -35.15 24.76
CA HIS A 6 -17.35 -33.79 24.22
C HIS A 6 -18.20 -33.81 22.93
N ARG A 7 -19.52 -33.66 23.09
CA ARG A 7 -20.43 -33.52 21.95
C ARG A 7 -19.97 -32.29 21.16
N PRO A 8 -19.61 -32.43 19.87
CA PRO A 8 -19.21 -31.27 19.08
C PRO A 8 -20.39 -30.31 19.07
N LYS A 9 -20.17 -29.08 19.56
CA LYS A 9 -21.19 -28.04 19.49
C LYS A 9 -21.49 -27.82 18.02
N SER A 10 -22.75 -28.00 17.64
CA SER A 10 -23.21 -27.75 16.27
C SER A 10 -22.80 -26.34 15.88
N ARG A 11 -22.08 -26.19 14.76
CA ARG A 11 -21.65 -24.89 14.27
C ARG A 11 -22.87 -23.97 14.18
N PRO A 12 -22.84 -22.79 14.83
CA PRO A 12 -23.98 -21.88 14.85
C PRO A 12 -24.40 -21.52 13.42
N THR A 13 -25.70 -21.54 13.17
CA THR A 13 -26.25 -21.27 11.83
C THR A 13 -26.25 -19.76 11.60
N ALA A 14 -25.57 -19.29 10.56
CA ALA A 14 -25.37 -17.87 10.31
C ALA A 14 -26.58 -17.15 9.66
N SER A 15 -27.59 -17.90 9.19
CA SER A 15 -28.80 -17.35 8.56
C SER A 15 -29.93 -17.13 9.57
N CYS A 16 -30.76 -16.10 9.35
CA CYS A 16 -31.96 -15.89 10.16
C CYS A 16 -32.99 -17.03 9.95
N LEU A 17 -33.88 -17.21 10.92
CA LEU A 17 -34.89 -18.28 10.92
C LEU A 17 -35.78 -18.26 9.67
N PRO A 18 -36.34 -17.12 9.22
CA PRO A 18 -37.16 -17.09 8.00
C PRO A 18 -36.37 -17.44 6.74
N CYS A 19 -35.14 -16.95 6.58
CA CYS A 19 -34.31 -17.26 5.42
C CYS A 19 -33.89 -18.74 5.41
N ARG A 20 -33.58 -19.31 6.58
CA ARG A 20 -33.28 -20.74 6.73
C ARG A 20 -34.47 -21.62 6.36
N ALA A 21 -35.66 -21.31 6.89
CA ALA A 21 -36.88 -22.06 6.60
C ALA A 21 -37.20 -22.05 5.10
N ARG A 22 -36.95 -20.93 4.42
CA ARG A 22 -37.20 -20.75 2.98
C ARG A 22 -36.02 -21.15 2.09
N LYS A 23 -34.89 -21.54 2.67
CA LYS A 23 -33.64 -21.88 1.95
C LYS A 23 -33.17 -20.78 0.99
N VAL A 24 -33.28 -19.52 1.38
CA VAL A 24 -32.80 -18.36 0.60
C VAL A 24 -31.52 -17.77 1.21
N LYS A 25 -30.73 -17.05 0.40
CA LYS A 25 -29.52 -16.35 0.86
C LYS A 25 -29.91 -15.29 1.91
N CYS A 26 -29.16 -15.25 3.01
CA CYS A 26 -29.31 -14.25 4.06
C CYS A 26 -28.03 -13.39 4.09
N ASN A 27 -28.18 -12.07 3.99
CA ASN A 27 -27.08 -11.11 4.12
C ASN A 27 -26.70 -10.82 5.58
N ARG A 28 -27.35 -11.48 6.55
CA ARG A 28 -27.01 -11.48 7.98
C ARG A 28 -27.11 -10.13 8.71
N LEU A 29 -27.68 -9.10 8.07
CA LEU A 29 -28.06 -7.84 8.73
C LEU A 29 -29.29 -8.03 9.63
N GLN A 30 -29.55 -7.08 10.53
CA GLN A 30 -30.76 -7.07 11.36
C GLN A 30 -31.57 -5.77 11.16
N PRO A 31 -32.78 -5.86 10.55
CA PRO A 31 -33.31 -7.00 9.81
C PRO A 31 -32.52 -7.28 8.53
N CYS A 32 -32.53 -8.53 8.06
CA CYS A 32 -31.82 -8.91 6.84
C CYS A 32 -32.59 -8.39 5.60
N GLU A 33 -31.90 -8.08 4.51
CA GLU A 33 -32.50 -7.45 3.32
C GLU A 33 -33.66 -8.27 2.75
N THR A 34 -33.52 -9.59 2.74
CA THR A 34 -34.58 -10.50 2.26
C THR A 34 -35.84 -10.44 3.14
N CYS A 35 -35.69 -10.22 4.45
CA CYS A 35 -36.83 -10.06 5.35
C CYS A 35 -37.44 -8.65 5.22
N SER A 36 -36.61 -7.62 5.07
CA SER A 36 -37.05 -6.25 4.82
C SER A 36 -37.84 -6.14 3.52
N ALA A 37 -37.32 -6.66 2.41
CA ALA A 37 -37.97 -6.64 1.10
C ALA A 37 -39.30 -7.40 1.06
N ARG A 38 -39.50 -8.34 1.99
CA ARG A 38 -40.73 -9.15 2.11
C ARG A 38 -41.71 -8.61 3.16
N ASN A 39 -41.46 -7.45 3.75
CA ASN A 39 -42.28 -6.84 4.80
C ASN A 39 -42.46 -7.71 6.06
N ILE A 40 -41.46 -8.52 6.40
CA ILE A 40 -41.44 -9.40 7.58
C ILE A 40 -40.24 -9.10 8.50
N ALA A 41 -39.76 -7.86 8.50
CA ALA A 41 -38.62 -7.44 9.31
C ALA A 41 -38.78 -7.81 10.79
N HIS A 42 -40.01 -7.78 11.31
CA HIS A 42 -40.36 -8.15 12.68
C HIS A 42 -40.18 -9.66 12.99
N GLU A 43 -40.21 -10.54 11.98
CA GLU A 43 -39.96 -11.97 12.11
C GLU A 43 -38.48 -12.34 11.94
N CYS A 44 -37.63 -11.37 11.56
CA CYS A 44 -36.22 -11.60 11.28
C CYS A 44 -35.41 -11.86 12.58
N LYS A 45 -35.49 -13.09 13.07
CA LYS A 45 -34.81 -13.54 14.28
C LYS A 45 -33.72 -14.56 13.95
N TYR A 46 -32.68 -14.59 14.78
CA TYR A 46 -31.58 -15.53 14.68
C TYR A 46 -31.61 -16.52 15.85
N ALA A 47 -31.09 -17.72 15.64
CA ALA A 47 -31.02 -18.75 16.68
C ALA A 47 -29.92 -18.53 17.72
N VAL A 48 -29.01 -17.59 17.44
CA VAL A 48 -27.80 -17.30 18.24
C VAL A 48 -27.79 -15.84 18.70
N PRO A 49 -27.19 -15.54 19.86
CA PRO A 49 -27.02 -14.19 20.35
C PRO A 49 -26.32 -13.27 19.35
N ASP A 50 -26.53 -11.96 19.51
CA ASP A 50 -25.97 -10.93 18.63
C ASP A 50 -24.43 -10.94 18.67
N GLU A 51 -23.83 -11.17 19.84
CA GLU A 51 -22.38 -11.26 20.03
C GLU A 51 -21.76 -12.37 19.17
N ASP A 52 -22.36 -13.56 19.18
CA ASP A 52 -21.91 -14.69 18.36
C ASP A 52 -22.04 -14.38 16.86
N ARG A 53 -23.09 -13.64 16.46
CA ARG A 53 -23.24 -13.22 15.05
C ARG A 53 -22.17 -12.22 14.65
N GLN A 54 -21.88 -11.26 15.52
CA GLN A 54 -20.83 -10.27 15.30
C GLN A 54 -19.47 -10.96 15.20
N ALA A 55 -19.18 -11.95 16.07
CA ALA A 55 -17.94 -12.72 16.00
C ALA A 55 -17.80 -13.47 14.66
N ILE A 56 -18.89 -14.06 14.14
CA ILE A 56 -18.90 -14.71 12.82
C ILE A 56 -18.63 -13.70 11.71
N ALA A 57 -19.30 -12.55 11.72
CA ALA A 57 -19.11 -11.50 10.71
C ALA A 57 -17.67 -10.93 10.75
N GLN A 58 -17.12 -10.71 11.96
CA GLN A 58 -15.75 -10.28 12.15
C GLN A 58 -14.75 -11.29 11.59
N ALA A 59 -14.98 -12.59 11.75
CA ALA A 59 -14.11 -13.62 11.20
C ALA A 59 -14.03 -13.59 9.66
N GLU A 60 -15.14 -13.29 8.98
CA GLU A 60 -15.17 -13.13 7.52
C GLU A 60 -14.36 -11.90 7.08
N ILE A 61 -14.55 -10.76 7.75
CA ILE A 61 -13.79 -9.52 7.49
C ILE A 61 -12.29 -9.73 7.74
N ILE A 62 -11.92 -10.40 8.83
CA ILE A 62 -10.53 -10.71 9.14
C ILE A 62 -9.90 -11.59 8.05
N ALA A 63 -10.63 -12.57 7.54
CA ALA A 63 -10.14 -13.44 6.46
C ALA A 63 -9.91 -12.66 5.17
N GLU A 64 -10.84 -11.77 4.80
CA GLU A 64 -10.72 -10.89 3.64
C GLU A 64 -9.53 -9.94 3.77
N LEU A 65 -9.41 -9.25 4.90
CA LEU A 65 -8.28 -8.35 5.16
C LEU A 65 -6.93 -9.08 5.12
N ARG A 66 -6.85 -10.31 5.64
CA ARG A 66 -5.63 -11.12 5.55
C ARG A 66 -5.29 -11.50 4.12
N ALA A 67 -6.28 -11.86 3.31
CA ALA A 67 -6.08 -12.16 1.90
C ALA A 67 -5.55 -10.93 1.15
N GLU A 68 -6.14 -9.76 1.43
CA GLU A 68 -5.74 -8.50 0.81
C GLU A 68 -4.33 -8.08 1.22
N VAL A 69 -3.98 -8.19 2.51
CA VAL A 69 -2.61 -7.94 2.98
C VAL A 69 -1.60 -8.84 2.27
N ASN A 70 -1.92 -10.13 2.09
CA ASN A 70 -1.04 -11.05 1.37
C ASN A 70 -0.89 -10.67 -0.11
N ARG A 71 -1.99 -10.28 -0.76
CA ARG A 71 -1.99 -9.81 -2.15
C ARG A 71 -1.11 -8.57 -2.32
N LEU A 72 -1.29 -7.57 -1.46
CA LEU A 72 -0.52 -6.32 -1.52
C LEU A 72 0.97 -6.57 -1.27
N ARG A 73 1.32 -7.45 -0.31
CA ARG A 73 2.71 -7.84 -0.07
C ARG A 73 3.34 -8.52 -1.28
N GLN A 74 2.59 -9.40 -1.96
CA GLN A 74 3.06 -10.04 -3.17
C GLN A 74 3.32 -9.01 -4.28
N GLN A 75 2.39 -8.06 -4.49
CA GLN A 75 2.57 -7.00 -5.48
C GLN A 75 3.81 -6.14 -5.19
N MET A 76 4.06 -5.77 -3.94
CA MET A 76 5.28 -5.01 -3.60
C MET A 76 6.55 -5.80 -3.91
N ASN A 77 6.58 -7.09 -3.57
CA ASN A 77 7.73 -7.95 -3.85
C ASN A 77 7.96 -8.15 -5.35
N GLU A 78 6.89 -8.23 -6.15
CA GLU A 78 6.98 -8.28 -7.61
C GLU A 78 7.59 -6.99 -8.17
N TYR A 79 7.12 -5.81 -7.71
CA TYR A 79 7.72 -4.52 -8.10
C TYR A 79 9.18 -4.35 -7.65
N GLU A 80 9.53 -4.83 -6.45
CA GLU A 80 10.91 -4.81 -5.96
C GLU A 80 11.81 -5.72 -6.82
N GLN A 81 11.36 -6.93 -7.16
CA GLN A 81 12.11 -7.83 -8.06
C GLN A 81 12.26 -7.24 -9.45
N GLU A 82 11.20 -6.68 -10.04
CA GLU A 82 11.28 -6.01 -11.34
C GLU A 82 12.27 -4.84 -11.30
N HIS A 83 12.31 -4.07 -10.22
CA HIS A 83 13.28 -2.99 -10.06
C HIS A 83 14.73 -3.51 -9.92
N GLU A 84 14.94 -4.62 -9.21
CA GLU A 84 16.25 -5.25 -9.06
C GLU A 84 16.74 -5.89 -10.38
N ASP A 85 15.87 -6.59 -11.11
CA ASP A 85 16.19 -7.23 -12.39
C ASP A 85 16.57 -6.20 -13.48
N PHE A 86 16.00 -4.98 -13.42
CA PHE A 86 16.39 -3.86 -14.30
C PHE A 86 17.72 -3.20 -13.89
N MET A 87 18.11 -3.27 -12.61
CA MET A 87 19.36 -2.70 -12.08
C MET A 87 20.55 -3.66 -12.23
N ASP A 88 20.36 -4.98 -12.16
CA ASP A 88 21.44 -5.99 -12.28
C ASP A 88 21.83 -6.32 -13.74
N GLY A 89 20.99 -5.98 -14.72
CA GLY A 89 21.31 -6.08 -16.15
C GLY A 89 22.30 -5.02 -16.68
N GLY A 90 22.61 -4.00 -15.88
CA GLY A 90 23.62 -2.99 -16.16
C GLY A 90 25.01 -3.48 -15.75
N GLY A 91 25.61 -4.31 -16.60
CA GLY A 91 26.97 -4.82 -16.41
C GLY A 91 27.96 -3.73 -16.00
N ARG A 92 28.78 -4.06 -15.00
CA ARG A 92 29.93 -3.30 -14.52
C ARG A 92 30.69 -2.62 -15.66
N GLY A 93 30.43 -1.33 -15.87
CA GLY A 93 31.44 -0.41 -16.35
C GLY A 93 32.27 -0.01 -15.13
N GLU A 94 33.31 -0.79 -14.81
CA GLU A 94 34.41 -0.28 -13.99
C GLU A 94 35.01 0.90 -14.77
N VAL A 95 34.69 2.11 -14.34
CA VAL A 95 35.49 3.28 -14.73
C VAL A 95 36.68 3.30 -13.77
N ASP A 96 37.82 2.79 -14.24
CA ASP A 96 39.10 2.99 -13.60
C ASP A 96 39.42 4.49 -13.58
N VAL A 97 39.01 5.18 -12.51
CA VAL A 97 39.38 6.58 -12.24
C VAL A 97 40.76 6.60 -11.57
N ASP A 98 41.78 6.07 -12.24
CA ASP A 98 43.17 6.17 -11.77
C ASP A 98 44.18 6.31 -12.93
N GLY A 99 43.74 6.95 -14.03
CA GLY A 99 44.53 7.01 -15.28
C GLY A 99 44.95 8.38 -15.80
N LEU A 100 44.46 9.50 -15.26
CA LEU A 100 44.75 10.82 -15.87
C LEU A 100 45.01 11.89 -14.80
N LEU A 101 46.23 11.92 -14.25
CA LEU A 101 46.84 13.13 -13.67
C LEU A 101 48.36 13.14 -13.88
N GLU A 102 48.79 13.27 -15.13
CA GLU A 102 50.00 14.01 -15.51
C GLU A 102 49.53 14.84 -16.71
N GLY A 103 49.34 16.15 -16.67
CA GLY A 103 50.08 17.19 -15.98
C GLY A 103 50.74 18.04 -17.06
N ASP A 104 49.96 18.84 -17.79
CA ASP A 104 50.48 19.86 -18.71
C ASP A 104 49.54 21.07 -18.72
N ASP A 105 50.11 22.21 -18.33
CA ASP A 105 49.53 23.54 -18.26
C ASP A 105 48.99 24.01 -19.63
N ASP A 106 47.74 24.48 -19.69
CA ASP A 106 47.30 25.40 -20.76
C ASP A 106 46.14 26.29 -20.29
N ASP A 107 46.38 27.60 -20.36
CA ASP A 107 45.51 28.71 -20.01
C ASP A 107 44.27 28.78 -20.94
N GLY A 108 43.06 28.70 -20.38
CA GLY A 108 41.83 28.83 -21.19
C GLY A 108 40.56 29.14 -20.39
N LEU A 109 40.18 30.41 -20.36
CA LEU A 109 38.95 30.98 -19.79
C LEU A 109 37.64 30.31 -20.29
N GLY A 110 36.72 29.99 -19.37
CA GLY A 110 35.32 29.68 -19.73
C GLY A 110 34.47 29.13 -18.58
N GLU A 111 33.76 30.01 -17.86
CA GLU A 111 32.65 29.63 -16.97
C GLU A 111 31.53 28.97 -17.77
N GLY A 112 31.24 27.70 -17.48
CA GLY A 112 30.07 26.99 -18.00
C GLY A 112 29.54 26.05 -16.93
N VAL A 113 28.55 26.51 -16.16
CA VAL A 113 27.82 25.66 -15.21
C VAL A 113 27.09 24.60 -16.02
N GLY A 114 27.48 23.34 -15.87
CA GLY A 114 26.85 22.24 -16.59
C GLY A 114 25.45 21.98 -16.04
N GLU A 115 24.52 21.58 -16.91
CA GLU A 115 23.14 21.19 -16.56
C GLU A 115 23.08 20.09 -15.48
N GLY A 116 24.15 19.29 -15.35
CA GLY A 116 24.32 18.30 -14.28
C GLY A 116 24.59 18.90 -12.89
N ASP A 117 25.23 20.07 -12.80
CA ASP A 117 25.52 20.74 -11.53
C ASP A 117 24.25 21.34 -10.91
N GLU A 118 23.27 21.66 -11.75
CA GLU A 118 22.02 22.28 -11.33
C GLU A 118 21.06 21.27 -10.71
N LEU A 119 20.93 20.10 -11.34
CA LEU A 119 20.13 19.01 -10.81
C LEU A 119 20.67 18.55 -9.44
N GLU A 120 21.99 18.49 -9.30
CA GLU A 120 22.64 18.14 -8.04
C GLU A 120 22.38 19.20 -6.95
N ARG A 121 22.36 20.49 -7.29
CA ARG A 121 21.99 21.56 -6.34
C ARG A 121 20.54 21.46 -5.90
N VAL A 122 19.63 21.18 -6.83
CA VAL A 122 18.21 20.94 -6.52
C VAL A 122 18.08 19.75 -5.56
N TYR A 123 18.78 18.65 -5.83
CA TYR A 123 18.80 17.48 -4.97
C TYR A 123 19.32 17.82 -3.56
N GLN A 124 20.44 18.55 -3.47
CA GLN A 124 21.05 18.92 -2.19
C GLN A 124 20.12 19.79 -1.32
N ILE A 125 19.34 20.68 -1.94
CA ILE A 125 18.34 21.50 -1.21
C ILE A 125 17.15 20.67 -0.75
N LEU A 126 16.68 19.71 -1.57
CA LEU A 126 15.59 18.82 -1.18
C LEU A 126 15.99 17.87 -0.05
N LYS A 127 17.25 17.43 -0.04
CA LYS A 127 17.78 16.49 0.93
C LYS A 127 18.06 17.13 2.28
N ASP A 128 18.83 18.23 2.29
CA ASP A 128 19.39 18.80 3.52
C ASP A 128 19.11 20.32 3.68
N GLY A 129 18.33 20.93 2.77
CA GLY A 129 18.05 22.36 2.79
C GLY A 129 17.03 22.79 3.86
N SER A 130 17.04 24.08 4.20
CA SER A 130 15.99 24.68 5.04
C SER A 130 14.61 24.50 4.38
N TRP A 131 13.57 24.28 5.20
CA TRP A 131 12.18 24.15 4.76
C TRP A 131 11.71 25.28 3.84
N GLU A 132 12.18 26.51 4.06
CA GLU A 132 11.87 27.66 3.22
C GLU A 132 12.44 27.53 1.80
N ARG A 133 13.68 27.01 1.71
CA ARG A 133 14.39 26.75 0.44
C ARG A 133 13.75 25.59 -0.31
N VAL A 134 13.42 24.51 0.40
CA VAL A 134 12.66 23.37 -0.16
C VAL A 134 11.33 23.85 -0.76
N ARG A 135 10.58 24.68 -0.02
CA ARG A 135 9.29 25.21 -0.46
C ARG A 135 9.43 26.10 -1.70
N GLU A 136 10.49 26.89 -1.77
CA GLU A 136 10.78 27.73 -2.94
C GLU A 136 11.05 26.87 -4.18
N VAL A 137 12.00 25.93 -4.10
CA VAL A 137 12.41 25.06 -5.22
C VAL A 137 11.24 24.20 -5.72
N VAL A 138 10.52 23.53 -4.82
CA VAL A 138 9.33 22.73 -5.18
C VAL A 138 8.24 23.61 -5.78
N GLY A 139 8.11 24.86 -5.29
CA GLY A 139 7.20 25.84 -5.85
C GLY A 139 7.51 26.18 -7.31
N ARG A 140 8.78 26.40 -7.65
CA ARG A 140 9.24 26.66 -9.03
C ARG A 140 8.96 25.47 -9.96
N ILE A 141 9.33 24.27 -9.53
CA ILE A 141 9.09 23.01 -10.27
C ILE A 141 7.60 22.85 -10.58
N ARG A 142 6.71 23.08 -9.59
CA ARG A 142 5.25 22.96 -9.79
C ARG A 142 4.68 23.98 -10.77
N ARG A 143 5.33 25.13 -10.94
CA ARG A 143 4.94 26.17 -11.91
C ARG A 143 5.58 25.97 -13.29
N GLY A 144 6.42 24.95 -13.45
CA GLY A 144 7.20 24.72 -14.68
C GLY A 144 8.26 25.81 -14.90
N GLU A 145 8.67 26.49 -13.83
CA GLU A 145 9.75 27.47 -13.87
C GLU A 145 11.09 26.73 -13.90
N ASP A 146 12.01 27.33 -14.65
CA ASP A 146 13.38 26.86 -14.76
C ASP A 146 14.11 26.94 -13.41
N VAL A 147 14.92 25.92 -13.12
CA VAL A 147 15.61 25.75 -11.83
C VAL A 147 17.02 26.36 -11.85
N THR A 148 17.39 27.07 -12.92
CA THR A 148 18.71 27.70 -13.04
C THR A 148 18.90 28.77 -11.97
N GLY A 149 20.14 28.87 -11.49
CA GLY A 149 20.53 29.88 -10.50
C GLY A 149 20.06 29.60 -9.07
N ILE A 150 19.52 28.41 -8.79
CA ILE A 150 19.32 27.96 -7.41
C ILE A 150 20.71 27.68 -6.80
N THR A 151 21.17 28.59 -5.95
CA THR A 151 22.37 28.42 -5.11
C THR A 151 22.04 27.54 -3.91
N VAL A 152 23.01 26.93 -3.23
CA VAL A 152 22.79 26.15 -1.98
C VAL A 152 22.73 27.08 -0.77
#